data_AF-A0A9X7P043-F1
#
_entry.id   AF-A0A9X7P043-F1
#
_cell.length_a   1.000
_cell.length_b   1.000
_cell.length_c   1.000
_cell.angle_alpha   90.00
_cell.angle_beta   90.00
_cell.angle_gamma   90.00
#
_symmetry.space_group_name_H-M   'P 1'
#
loop_
_entity.id
_entity.type
_entity.pdbx_description
1 polymer ?
#
loop_
_entity_poly.entity_id
_entity_poly.type
_entity_poly.pdbx_seq_one_letter_code
_entity_poly.pdbx_strand_id
1 'polypeptide(L)'
;MKRVVRAAGIGVAAAGLLLGTAGVAQADDASFISSIRGNGVRVASMNDSTLIGLGHIMCSSLREGSSLDTVAGFPAGILVDGHGIAVAAQHELCPDTLEGPK
;
A
#
# COMPACT_ATOMS: atom_id res chain seq x y z
N MET A 1 -20.69 57.55 -4.81
CA MET A 1 -19.45 57.59 -4.02
C MET A 1 -19.87 57.43 -2.56
N LYS A 2 -19.50 56.42 -1.76
CA LYS A 2 -18.23 55.73 -1.55
C LYS A 2 -18.49 54.25 -1.18
N ARG A 3 -17.74 53.33 -1.80
CA ARG A 3 -17.63 51.92 -1.41
C ARG A 3 -16.67 51.82 -0.23
N VAL A 4 -17.01 51.09 0.83
CA VAL A 4 -16.00 50.45 1.70
C VAL A 4 -16.59 49.13 2.20
N VAL A 5 -16.14 48.05 1.57
CA VAL A 5 -16.22 46.68 2.07
C VAL A 5 -15.21 46.55 3.20
N ARG A 6 -15.62 46.03 4.36
CA ARG A 6 -14.71 45.47 5.37
C ARG A 6 -15.14 44.04 5.67
N ALA A 7 -14.43 43.12 5.05
CA ALA A 7 -14.35 41.73 5.46
C ALA A 7 -13.46 41.63 6.72
N ALA A 8 -13.92 40.94 7.76
CA ALA A 8 -13.08 40.37 8.82
C ALA A 8 -13.96 39.46 9.70
N GLY A 9 -13.66 38.16 9.68
CA GLY A 9 -14.31 37.20 10.57
C GLY A 9 -14.19 35.75 10.08
N ILE A 10 -12.98 35.35 9.68
CA ILE A 10 -12.62 33.98 9.37
C ILE A 10 -12.63 33.20 10.70
N GLY A 11 -13.72 32.47 10.96
CA GLY A 11 -13.76 31.40 11.96
C GLY A 11 -13.37 30.09 11.28
N VAL A 12 -12.07 29.88 11.04
CA VAL A 12 -11.54 28.56 10.63
C VAL A 12 -11.68 27.63 11.83
N ALA A 13 -12.78 26.87 11.84
CA ALA A 13 -12.85 25.66 12.63
C ALA A 13 -11.80 24.70 12.06
N ALA A 14 -10.71 24.55 12.79
CA ALA A 14 -9.72 23.51 12.58
C ALA A 14 -10.41 22.15 12.72
N ALA A 15 -10.67 21.48 11.61
CA ALA A 15 -10.89 20.04 11.56
C ALA A 15 -10.10 19.53 10.35
N GLY A 16 -9.04 18.79 10.68
CA GLY A 16 -7.92 18.52 9.78
C GLY A 16 -8.28 17.74 8.53
N LEU A 17 -7.60 18.09 7.44
CA LEU A 17 -6.88 17.17 6.56
C LEU A 17 -6.07 18.06 5.60
N LEU A 18 -4.93 18.57 6.09
CA LEU A 18 -3.93 19.15 5.19
C LEU A 18 -3.38 18.01 4.32
N LEU A 19 -3.89 17.93 3.10
CA LEU A 19 -3.18 17.76 1.83
C LEU A 19 -1.78 17.09 1.86
N GLY A 20 -1.64 16.05 1.05
CA GLY A 20 -0.37 15.55 0.50
C GLY A 20 0.16 14.35 1.29
N THR A 21 0.13 13.12 0.79
CA THR A 21 0.67 12.68 -0.50
C THR A 21 -0.11 11.46 -1.02
N ALA A 22 -0.99 11.64 -2.01
CA ALA A 22 -1.31 10.56 -2.95
C ALA A 22 -0.15 10.36 -3.95
N GLY A 23 1.07 10.46 -3.45
CA GLY A 23 2.32 10.41 -4.20
C GLY A 23 3.19 9.42 -3.46
N VAL A 24 3.27 8.22 -4.02
CA VAL A 24 3.99 7.06 -3.48
C VAL A 24 3.69 6.82 -2.00
N ALA A 25 2.65 6.04 -1.70
CA ALA A 25 2.62 5.41 -0.38
C ALA A 25 3.99 4.76 -0.19
N GLN A 26 4.74 5.20 0.83
CA GLN A 26 5.71 4.34 1.49
C GLN A 26 4.84 3.21 2.06
N ALA A 27 4.46 2.31 1.17
CA ALA A 27 4.06 0.95 1.45
C ALA A 27 4.98 0.52 2.60
N ASP A 28 4.39 0.14 3.73
CA ASP A 28 5.15 0.09 4.97
C ASP A 28 6.08 -1.14 4.91
N ASP A 29 7.22 -0.97 4.25
CA ASP A 29 8.15 -2.04 3.91
C ASP A 29 8.62 -2.75 5.19
N ALA A 30 8.74 -1.98 6.28
CA ALA A 30 9.05 -2.50 7.60
C ALA A 30 7.92 -3.39 8.15
N SER A 31 6.67 -2.94 8.07
CA SER A 31 5.50 -3.72 8.49
C SER A 31 5.24 -4.91 7.58
N PHE A 32 5.51 -4.81 6.28
CA PHE A 32 5.48 -5.93 5.35
C PHE A 32 6.47 -7.02 5.75
N ILE A 33 7.73 -6.66 5.97
CA ILE A 33 8.75 -7.62 6.42
C ILE A 33 8.41 -8.16 7.82
N SER A 34 7.90 -7.31 8.72
CA SER A 34 7.44 -7.73 10.05
C SER A 34 6.27 -8.72 9.96
N SER A 35 5.30 -8.47 9.07
CA SER A 35 4.13 -9.30 8.82
C SER A 35 4.53 -10.66 8.27
N ILE A 36 5.45 -10.71 7.31
CA ILE A 36 5.99 -11.99 6.79
C ILE A 36 6.64 -12.79 7.92
N ARG A 37 7.51 -12.15 8.72
CA ARG A 37 8.21 -12.84 9.82
C ARG A 37 7.27 -13.24 10.96
N GLY A 38 6.32 -12.39 11.33
CA GLY A 38 5.38 -12.58 12.44
C GLY A 38 4.29 -13.61 12.13
N ASN A 39 3.85 -13.69 10.88
CA ASN A 39 2.82 -14.63 10.44
C ASN A 39 3.38 -15.99 9.98
N GLY A 40 4.71 -16.18 10.04
CA GLY A 40 5.36 -17.42 9.64
C GLY A 40 5.31 -17.71 8.13
N VAL A 41 5.16 -16.65 7.31
CA VAL A 41 5.16 -16.76 5.84
C VAL A 41 6.51 -17.29 5.40
N ARG A 42 6.50 -18.39 4.64
CA ARG A 42 7.72 -19.05 4.21
C ARG A 42 8.30 -18.34 3.00
N VAL A 43 9.49 -17.78 3.16
CA VAL A 43 10.23 -17.17 2.05
C VAL A 43 11.40 -18.06 1.64
N ALA A 44 11.76 -18.03 0.36
CA ALA A 44 13.04 -18.58 -0.08
C ALA A 44 14.18 -17.79 0.59
N SER A 45 15.43 -18.24 0.41
CA SER A 45 16.62 -17.51 0.90
C SER A 45 16.85 -16.19 0.14
N MET A 46 15.91 -15.25 0.29
CA MET A 46 15.89 -13.91 -0.26
C MET A 46 16.25 -12.92 0.86
N ASN A 47 16.94 -11.84 0.50
CA ASN A 47 17.14 -10.74 1.44
C ASN A 47 15.88 -9.85 1.53
N ASP A 48 15.77 -9.06 2.59
CA ASP A 48 14.61 -8.19 2.83
C ASP A 48 14.36 -7.24 1.64
N SER A 49 15.41 -6.71 1.00
CA SER A 49 15.27 -5.81 -0.15
C SER A 49 14.63 -6.48 -1.38
N THR A 50 15.02 -7.73 -1.68
CA THR A 50 14.44 -8.53 -2.75
C THR A 50 12.97 -8.84 -2.45
N LEU A 51 12.68 -9.16 -1.20
CA LEU A 51 11.33 -9.48 -0.75
C LEU A 51 10.41 -8.24 -0.83
N ILE A 52 10.90 -7.08 -0.41
CA ILE A 52 10.20 -5.78 -0.57
C ILE A 52 9.93 -5.52 -2.05
N GLY A 53 10.95 -5.64 -2.91
CA GLY A 53 10.79 -5.44 -4.35
C GLY A 53 9.72 -6.36 -4.96
N LEU A 54 9.69 -7.63 -4.54
CA LEU A 54 8.66 -8.58 -4.94
C LEU A 54 7.27 -8.15 -4.45
N GLY A 55 7.14 -7.73 -3.20
CA GLY A 55 5.90 -7.21 -2.64
C GLY A 55 5.34 -6.03 -3.43
N HIS A 56 6.20 -5.09 -3.83
CA HIS A 56 5.82 -3.95 -4.67
C HIS A 56 5.36 -4.37 -6.07
N ILE A 57 6.02 -5.35 -6.68
CA ILE A 57 5.61 -5.88 -7.99
C ILE A 57 4.22 -6.53 -7.89
N MET A 58 4.04 -7.41 -6.90
CA MET A 58 2.75 -8.06 -6.62
C MET A 58 1.65 -7.02 -6.42
N CYS A 59 1.97 -5.98 -5.67
CA CYS A 59 1.08 -4.89 -5.36
C CYS A 59 0.71 -4.04 -6.60
N SER A 60 1.64 -3.82 -7.53
CA SER A 60 1.33 -3.21 -8.83
C SER A 60 0.36 -4.07 -9.62
N SER A 61 0.61 -5.38 -9.72
CA SER A 61 -0.26 -6.30 -10.46
C SER A 61 -1.67 -6.37 -9.87
N LEU A 62 -1.80 -6.31 -8.54
CA LEU A 62 -3.09 -6.23 -7.86
C LEU A 62 -3.84 -4.93 -8.21
N ARG A 63 -3.15 -3.79 -8.22
CA ARG A 63 -3.72 -2.50 -8.66
C ARG A 63 -4.12 -2.50 -10.14
N GLU A 64 -3.40 -3.24 -10.98
CA GLU A 64 -3.73 -3.44 -12.39
C GLU A 64 -4.95 -4.37 -12.61
N GLY A 65 -5.49 -4.95 -11.55
CA GLY A 65 -6.68 -5.81 -11.59
C GLY A 65 -6.37 -7.31 -11.68
N SER A 66 -5.11 -7.72 -11.47
CA SER A 66 -4.79 -9.14 -11.33
C SER A 66 -5.39 -9.70 -10.05
N SER A 67 -5.85 -10.95 -10.10
CA SER A 67 -6.34 -11.63 -8.89
C SER A 67 -5.20 -11.99 -7.95
N LEU A 68 -5.50 -12.08 -6.65
CA LEU A 68 -4.53 -12.50 -5.63
C LEU A 68 -3.90 -13.86 -5.95
N ASP A 69 -4.69 -14.84 -6.41
CA ASP A 69 -4.19 -16.15 -6.83
C ASP A 69 -3.21 -16.08 -7.99
N THR A 70 -3.48 -15.21 -8.98
CA THR A 70 -2.57 -15.00 -10.12
C THR A 70 -1.23 -14.44 -9.66
N VAL A 71 -1.28 -13.45 -8.77
CA VAL A 71 -0.09 -12.78 -8.24
C VAL A 71 0.69 -13.69 -7.29
N ALA A 72 0.00 -14.43 -6.43
CA ALA A 72 0.58 -15.42 -5.52
C ALA A 72 1.29 -16.56 -6.27
N GLY A 73 0.81 -16.90 -7.46
CA GLY A 73 1.42 -17.90 -8.33
C GLY A 73 2.66 -17.40 -9.08
N PHE A 74 3.01 -16.12 -9.01
CA PHE A 74 4.06 -15.52 -9.82
C PHE A 74 5.20 -14.92 -8.97
N PRO A 75 6.48 -15.24 -9.26
CA PRO A 75 6.96 -16.20 -10.26
C PRO A 75 6.77 -17.67 -9.84
N ALA A 76 6.22 -18.47 -10.75
CA ALA A 76 5.86 -19.87 -10.50
C ALA A 76 7.09 -20.72 -10.16
N GLY A 77 6.99 -21.53 -9.08
CA GLY A 77 8.05 -22.44 -8.64
C GLY A 77 9.23 -21.80 -7.89
N ILE A 78 9.27 -20.47 -7.79
CA ILE A 78 10.29 -19.72 -7.03
C ILE A 78 9.79 -19.39 -5.62
N LEU A 79 8.50 -19.07 -5.48
CA LEU A 79 7.90 -18.68 -4.22
C LEU A 79 7.54 -19.90 -3.39
N VAL A 80 8.04 -19.93 -2.15
CA VAL A 80 7.73 -21.00 -1.18
C VAL A 80 6.32 -20.84 -0.63
N ASP A 81 5.93 -19.60 -0.33
CA ASP A 81 4.58 -19.22 0.11
C ASP A 81 4.14 -17.93 -0.59
N GLY A 82 3.89 -18.03 -1.89
CA GLY A 82 3.51 -16.87 -2.69
C GLY A 82 2.18 -16.24 -2.25
N HIS A 83 1.25 -17.03 -1.71
CA HIS A 83 -0.02 -16.52 -1.20
C HIS A 83 0.19 -15.70 0.07
N GLY A 84 0.99 -16.19 1.04
CA GLY A 84 1.32 -15.42 2.24
C GLY A 84 2.02 -14.09 1.91
N ILE A 85 2.93 -14.10 0.94
CA ILE A 85 3.61 -12.87 0.48
C ILE A 85 2.62 -11.91 -0.19
N ALA A 86 1.75 -12.42 -1.07
CA ALA A 86 0.76 -11.59 -1.77
C ALA A 86 -0.26 -10.97 -0.81
N VAL A 87 -0.74 -11.72 0.19
CA VAL A 87 -1.63 -11.19 1.25
C VAL A 87 -0.93 -10.11 2.08
N ALA A 88 0.31 -10.36 2.50
CA ALA A 88 1.07 -9.38 3.26
C ALA A 88 1.33 -8.11 2.42
N ALA A 89 1.66 -8.27 1.13
CA ALA A 89 1.80 -7.14 0.21
C ALA A 89 0.48 -6.39 0.04
N GLN A 90 -0.64 -7.10 -0.09
CA GLN A 90 -1.94 -6.48 -0.22
C GLN A 90 -2.34 -5.68 1.02
N HIS A 91 -2.13 -6.22 2.21
CA HIS A 91 -2.51 -5.55 3.47
C HIS A 91 -1.57 -4.40 3.85
N GLU A 92 -0.26 -4.57 3.68
CA GLU A 92 0.75 -3.62 4.17
C GLU A 92 1.22 -2.62 3.08
N LEU A 93 1.20 -3.03 1.79
CA LEU A 93 1.73 -2.25 0.67
C LEU A 93 0.65 -1.62 -0.23
N CYS A 94 -0.51 -2.29 -0.41
CA CYS A 94 -1.66 -1.79 -1.20
C CYS A 94 -3.01 -2.08 -0.56
N PRO A 95 -3.29 -1.52 0.63
CA PRO A 95 -4.59 -1.68 1.26
C PRO A 95 -5.72 -1.12 0.39
N ASP A 96 -5.42 -0.21 -0.55
CA ASP A 96 -6.37 0.31 -1.55
C ASP A 96 -6.99 -0.79 -2.44
N THR A 97 -6.28 -1.90 -2.65
CA THR A 97 -6.77 -3.02 -3.46
C THR A 97 -7.75 -3.93 -2.69
N LEU A 98 -7.85 -3.79 -1.36
CA LEU A 98 -8.79 -4.57 -0.53
C LEU A 98 -10.24 -4.07 -0.64
N GLU A 99 -10.45 -2.79 -0.98
CA GLU A 99 -11.80 -2.21 -1.06
C GLU A 99 -12.56 -2.58 -2.34
N GLY A 100 -11.92 -3.31 -3.28
CA GLY A 100 -12.50 -3.60 -4.60
C GLY A 100 -12.66 -2.35 -5.48
N PRO A 101 -12.85 -2.51 -6.80
CA PRO A 101 -13.16 -1.38 -7.68
C PRO A 101 -14.48 -0.74 -7.23
N LYS A 102 -14.46 0.57 -6.97
CA LYS A 102 -15.66 1.38 -6.73
C LYS A 102 -16.47 1.50 -8.02
#